data_AF-A0A914ZCX0-F1
#
_entry.id   AF-A0A914ZCX0-F1
#
_cell.length_a   1.000
_cell.length_b   1.000
_cell.length_c   1.000
_cell.angle_alpha   90.00
_cell.angle_beta   90.00
_cell.angle_gamma   90.00
#
_symmetry.space_group_name_H-M   'P 1'
#
loop_
_entity.id
_entity.type
_entity.pdbx_description
1 polymer ?
#
loop_
_entity_poly.entity_id
_entity_poly.type
_entity_poly.pdbx_seq_one_letter_code
_entity_poly.pdbx_strand_id
1 'polypeptide(L)'
;FEVFCFDELNRVDMAANMQDFDGLMKRMLCPENETRSEAEKQYEQIPIPTKGRLLFQLFLDAAVDTETRSMCLVLLRRILSSNWDDLW
;
A
#
# COMPACT_ATOMS: atom_id res chain seq x y z
N PHE A 1 -18.04 12.55 21.37
CA PHE A 1 -17.15 13.58 20.76
C PHE A 1 -15.75 13.02 20.53
N GLU A 2 -15.13 12.32 21.49
CA GLU A 2 -13.80 11.70 21.31
C GLU A 2 -13.71 10.63 20.21
N VAL A 3 -14.75 9.81 20.02
CA VAL A 3 -14.78 8.77 18.96
C VAL A 3 -14.71 9.37 17.54
N PHE A 4 -15.25 10.58 17.35
CA PHE A 4 -15.28 11.24 16.04
C PHE A 4 -13.92 11.85 15.68
N CYS A 5 -13.23 12.48 16.64
CA CYS A 5 -11.85 12.96 16.44
C CYS A 5 -10.86 11.81 16.20
N PHE A 6 -11.06 10.63 16.82
CA PHE A 6 -10.18 9.48 16.58
C PHE A 6 -10.38 8.89 15.18
N ASP A 7 -11.63 8.76 14.70
CA ASP A 7 -11.91 8.32 13.32
C ASP A 7 -11.35 9.31 12.29
N GLU A 8 -11.49 10.62 12.55
CA GLU A 8 -11.02 11.67 11.64
C GLU A 8 -9.49 11.79 11.62
N LEU A 9 -8.82 11.66 12.77
CA LEU A 9 -7.35 11.61 12.86
C LEU A 9 -6.80 10.36 12.16
N ASN A 10 -7.45 9.20 12.35
CA ASN A 10 -7.05 7.95 11.71
C ASN A 10 -7.33 7.99 10.19
N ARG A 11 -8.38 8.68 9.73
CA ARG A 11 -8.59 8.94 8.30
C ARG A 11 -7.55 9.86 7.69
N VAL A 12 -7.11 10.91 8.40
CA VAL A 12 -6.09 11.84 7.90
C VAL A 12 -4.72 11.16 7.84
N ASP A 13 -4.35 10.36 8.86
CA ASP A 13 -3.15 9.53 8.83
C ASP A 13 -3.22 8.47 7.72
N MET A 14 -4.39 7.83 7.53
CA MET A 14 -4.60 6.88 6.44
C MET A 14 -4.52 7.54 5.07
N ALA A 15 -5.05 8.75 4.89
CA ALA A 15 -5.00 9.48 3.62
C ALA A 15 -3.56 9.93 3.29
N ALA A 16 -2.81 10.40 4.29
CA ALA A 16 -1.38 10.70 4.15
C ALA A 16 -0.61 9.42 3.80
N ASN A 17 -0.87 8.32 4.51
CA ASN A 17 -0.27 7.02 4.23
C ASN A 17 -0.65 6.47 2.85
N MET A 18 -1.86 6.74 2.34
CA MET A 18 -2.30 6.28 1.02
C MET A 18 -1.62 7.06 -0.11
N GLN A 19 -1.45 8.39 0.02
CA GLN A 19 -0.71 9.18 -0.97
C GLN A 19 0.77 8.78 -1.00
N ASP A 20 1.39 8.58 0.16
CA ASP A 20 2.78 8.12 0.25
C ASP A 20 2.94 6.70 -0.31
N PHE A 21 1.95 5.83 -0.07
CA PHE A 21 1.95 4.47 -0.58
C PHE A 21 1.73 4.41 -2.10
N ASP A 22 0.87 5.27 -2.68
CA ASP A 22 0.76 5.43 -4.13
C ASP A 22 2.09 5.86 -4.75
N GLY A 23 2.77 6.84 -4.13
CA GLY A 23 4.11 7.25 -4.53
C GLY A 23 5.15 6.13 -4.43
N LEU A 24 5.04 5.26 -3.42
CA LEU A 24 5.87 4.06 -3.30
C LEU A 24 5.61 3.06 -4.44
N MET A 25 4.34 2.77 -4.76
CA MET A 25 4.00 1.85 -5.86
C MET A 25 4.51 2.35 -7.21
N LYS A 26 4.37 3.66 -7.47
CA LYS A 26 4.90 4.28 -8.69
C LYS A 26 6.42 4.16 -8.80
N ARG A 27 7.14 4.31 -7.67
CA ARG A 27 8.60 4.09 -7.65
C ARG A 27 8.99 2.63 -7.88
N MET A 28 8.20 1.67 -7.41
CA MET A 28 8.42 0.24 -7.72
C MET A 28 8.21 -0.08 -9.22
N LEU A 29 7.42 0.72 -9.93
CA LEU A 29 7.21 0.61 -11.37
C LEU A 29 8.20 1.45 -12.20
N CYS A 30 9.09 2.20 -11.55
CA CYS A 30 10.06 3.06 -12.23
C CYS A 30 11.06 2.22 -13.05
N PRO A 31 11.42 2.64 -14.29
CA PRO A 31 12.41 1.94 -15.10
C PRO A 31 13.83 2.04 -14.53
N GLU A 32 14.10 3.01 -13.65
CA GLU A 32 15.40 3.18 -13.02
C GLU A 32 15.61 2.14 -11.91
N ASN A 33 16.63 1.28 -12.10
CA ASN A 33 16.88 0.15 -11.20
C ASN A 33 17.18 0.57 -9.76
N GLU A 34 17.87 1.70 -9.54
CA GLU A 34 18.20 2.20 -8.21
C GLU A 34 16.94 2.62 -7.46
N THR A 35 16.12 3.47 -8.08
CA THR A 35 14.82 3.93 -7.56
C THR A 35 13.89 2.74 -7.25
N ARG A 36 13.81 1.76 -8.16
CA ARG A 36 13.00 0.56 -7.96
C ARG A 36 13.50 -0.29 -6.79
N SER A 37 14.82 -0.54 -6.73
CA SER A 37 15.41 -1.36 -5.66
C SER A 37 15.24 -0.72 -4.28
N GLU A 38 15.32 0.62 -4.20
CA GLU A 38 15.06 1.34 -2.97
C GLU A 38 13.58 1.23 -2.57
N ALA A 39 12.66 1.38 -3.52
CA ALA A 39 11.23 1.23 -3.28
C ALA A 39 10.85 -0.18 -2.85
N GLU A 40 11.45 -1.22 -3.44
CA GLU A 40 11.27 -2.61 -3.03
C GLU A 40 11.70 -2.82 -1.57
N LYS A 41 12.86 -2.30 -1.16
CA LYS A 41 13.32 -2.36 0.24
C LYS A 41 12.38 -1.62 1.19
N GLN A 42 11.92 -0.43 0.81
CA GLN A 42 10.94 0.33 1.61
C GLN A 42 9.64 -0.47 1.76
N TYR A 43 9.16 -1.07 0.68
CA TYR A 43 7.98 -1.92 0.69
C TYR A 43 8.15 -3.17 1.57
N GLU A 44 9.32 -3.82 1.55
CA GLU A 44 9.62 -5.00 2.37
C GLU A 44 9.52 -4.71 3.88
N GLN A 45 9.95 -3.52 4.31
CA GLN A 45 9.94 -3.10 5.72
C GLN A 45 8.55 -2.83 6.30
N ILE A 46 7.52 -2.66 5.47
CA ILE A 46 6.16 -2.43 5.96
C ILE A 46 5.63 -3.71 6.64
N PRO A 47 4.93 -3.66 7.78
CA PRO A 47 4.30 -4.86 8.35
C PRO A 47 3.23 -5.46 7.43
N ILE A 48 3.13 -6.80 7.38
CA ILE A 48 2.21 -7.52 6.49
C ILE A 48 0.74 -7.08 6.63
N PRO A 49 0.16 -6.97 7.84
CA PRO A 49 -1.23 -6.49 7.99
C PRO A 49 -1.44 -5.09 7.42
N THR A 50 -0.44 -4.21 7.58
CA THR A 50 -0.45 -2.85 7.02
C THR A 50 -0.37 -2.88 5.50
N LYS A 51 0.51 -3.70 4.91
CA LYS A 51 0.60 -3.88 3.45
C LYS A 51 -0.73 -4.35 2.87
N GLY A 52 -1.32 -5.41 3.45
CA GLY A 52 -2.57 -5.98 2.97
C GLY A 52 -3.68 -4.93 2.90
N ARG A 53 -3.82 -4.12 3.97
CA ARG A 53 -4.79 -3.04 4.04
C ARG A 53 -4.52 -1.95 2.99
N LEU A 54 -3.29 -1.46 2.89
CA LEU A 54 -2.93 -0.37 1.95
C LEU A 54 -3.08 -0.81 0.48
N LEU A 55 -2.65 -2.02 0.13
CA LEU A 55 -2.81 -2.59 -1.21
C LEU A 55 -4.28 -2.70 -1.60
N PHE A 56 -5.13 -3.16 -0.68
CA PHE A 56 -6.56 -3.29 -0.93
C PHE A 56 -7.23 -1.92 -1.11
N GLN A 57 -6.89 -0.95 -0.25
CA GLN A 57 -7.44 0.39 -0.36
C GLN A 57 -7.01 1.11 -1.65
N LEU A 58 -5.73 1.04 -2.01
CA LEU A 58 -5.23 1.69 -3.22
C LEU A 58 -5.80 1.04 -4.49
N PHE A 59 -6.03 -0.27 -4.47
CA PHE A 59 -6.71 -0.97 -5.57
C PHE A 59 -8.16 -0.49 -5.79
N LEU A 60 -8.88 -0.17 -4.71
CA LEU A 60 -10.26 0.32 -4.77
C LEU A 60 -10.37 1.78 -5.22
N ASP A 61 -9.28 2.55 -5.13
CA ASP A 61 -9.28 3.94 -5.57
C ASP A 61 -9.31 4.03 -7.10
N ALA A 62 -10.43 4.54 -7.64
CA ALA A 62 -10.62 4.73 -9.07
C ALA A 62 -9.82 5.91 -9.65
N ALA A 63 -9.28 6.79 -8.80
CA ALA A 63 -8.42 7.90 -9.23
C ALA A 63 -6.98 7.44 -9.54
N VAL A 64 -6.57 6.27 -9.04
CA VAL A 64 -5.26 5.67 -9.30
C VAL A 64 -5.25 5.00 -10.67
N ASP A 65 -4.12 5.10 -11.37
CA ASP A 65 -3.95 4.52 -12.69
C ASP A 65 -4.00 2.97 -12.68
N THR A 66 -4.37 2.40 -13.82
CA THR A 66 -4.58 0.95 -13.95
C THR A 66 -3.31 0.14 -13.68
N GLU A 67 -2.13 0.67 -13.99
CA GLU A 67 -0.87 -0.05 -13.82
C GLU A 67 -0.54 -0.19 -12.34
N THR A 68 -0.62 0.90 -11.59
CA THR A 68 -0.46 0.91 -10.13
C THR A 68 -1.49 -0.01 -9.44
N ARG A 69 -2.76 0.03 -9.85
CA ARG A 69 -3.81 -0.84 -9.31
C ARG A 69 -3.57 -2.32 -9.63
N SER A 70 -3.06 -2.61 -10.83
CA SER A 70 -2.70 -3.97 -11.25
C SER A 70 -1.52 -4.51 -10.44
N MET A 71 -0.50 -3.68 -10.19
CA MET A 71 0.61 -4.01 -9.29
C MET A 71 0.12 -4.32 -7.88
N CYS A 72 -0.80 -3.50 -7.34
CA CYS A 72 -1.41 -3.74 -6.03
C CYS A 72 -2.09 -5.11 -5.95
N LEU A 73 -2.85 -5.51 -6.98
CA LEU A 73 -3.48 -6.82 -7.05
C LEU A 73 -2.48 -7.97 -7.08
N VAL A 74 -1.39 -7.84 -7.86
CA VAL A 74 -0.35 -8.87 -7.94
C VAL A 74 0.30 -9.06 -6.58
N LEU A 75 0.66 -7.98 -5.89
CA LEU A 75 1.28 -8.03 -4.57
C LEU A 75 0.32 -8.56 -3.51
N LEU A 76 -0.95 -8.12 -3.53
CA LEU A 76 -1.97 -8.61 -2.61
C LEU A 76 -2.19 -10.12 -2.78
N ARG A 77 -2.28 -10.61 -4.02
CA ARG A 77 -2.37 -12.05 -4.30
C ARG A 77 -1.18 -12.82 -3.73
N ARG A 78 0.03 -12.28 -3.82
CA ARG A 78 1.24 -12.91 -3.24
C ARG A 78 1.13 -13.02 -1.72
N ILE A 79 0.75 -11.94 -1.04
CA ILE A 79 0.59 -11.96 0.42
C ILE A 79 -0.46 -13.00 0.84
N LEU A 80 -1.62 -13.01 0.18
CA LEU A 80 -2.69 -13.97 0.49
C LEU A 80 -2.27 -15.43 0.24
N SER A 81 -1.36 -15.67 -0.70
CA SER A 81 -0.88 -17.01 -1.02
C SER A 81 0.30 -17.49 -0.18
N SER A 82 1.15 -16.56 0.29
CA SER A 82 2.44 -16.90 0.92
C SER A 82 2.51 -16.56 2.41
N ASN A 83 1.65 -15.68 2.90
CA ASN A 83 1.71 -15.10 4.24
C ASN A 83 0.32 -15.00 4.89
N TRP A 84 -0.54 -15.98 4.62
CA TRP A 84 -1.90 -16.01 5.16
C TRP A 84 -1.91 -15.97 6.70
N ASP A 85 -1.04 -16.75 7.34
CA ASP A 85 -0.92 -16.82 8.80
C ASP A 85 -0.32 -15.56 9.45
N ASP A 86 0.38 -14.71 8.69
CA ASP A 86 0.92 -13.43 9.20
C ASP A 86 -0.12 -12.30 9.11
N LEU A 87 -1.21 -12.54 8.39
CA LEU A 87 -2.28 -11.58 8.16
C LEU A 87 -3.38 -11.67 9.22
N TRP A 88 -3.54 -12.85 9.84
CA TRP A 88 -4.54 -13.16 10.86
C TRP A 88 -3.99 -14.09 11.95
#